data_AF-A0A2V5UFD0-F1
#
_entry.id   AF-A0A2V5UFD0-F1
#
_cell.length_a   1.000
_cell.length_b   1.000
_cell.length_c   1.000
_cell.angle_alpha   90.00
_cell.angle_beta   90.00
_cell.angle_gamma   90.00
#
_symmetry.space_group_name_H-M   'P 1'
#
loop_
_entity.id
_entity.type
_entity.pdbx_description
1 polymer ?
#
loop_
_entity_poly.entity_id
_entity_poly.type
_entity_poly.pdbx_seq_one_letter_code
_entity_poly.pdbx_strand_id
1 'polypeptide(L)'
;MITRFGVFCASLIWISSASILTAQEEPQKTRPPLTVVSPTTSAGPAVALSSSATPTPPQLTDVLFKNLKARSIGPAVMGGRVSDIAISPNNPFVFYVGLAHGGVFKTNDNGVSFEPIFDKQPMLSIGAIAVAPSDSDVIWVGTGEANDRNSSGWGDGVYRSTDGGEKWQNVGLKNSRSIERIVVDPKKPDAAYVAAMGNLWTDGGERGLFKTSDGGKTWKLVLKASAPHDAHTGCGDVMIDPTNAETLYAGLYARQRTPWSFTSGPSVTGGEDVGGIFKSTDGGTTWKKLGGGLPGQTGRIGLAISATNPRVVMAVVQSYEGGFGRLDDLRSKTGGVFRSDDGGEKWTRMSAMDPRPFYFSQIRIDPANDQRVYVLGFALLVSDDGGKNFREDLSEKVHPDCHALAIQPGTVPPPKPPKPEDKNKPPKPQVCQRLLLGTDGGVYQSFAGGKNWDHLNKIPSGEYYRISLDDTKPYFRIAGGLQDNENWVGPSGVQSKEGIRNCDWTALAGGDGFYVLFDPTDHDTFYAESQQGEVHRINLRNGEIRRLRPEPAEGQPRYRFHWNSPMIMSRHKPGVIYLGGNCVFKLTERMEKYSVISPDLTYNDPTKTNATGSGAENYGVVFSL
;
A
#
# COMPACT_ATOMS: atom_id res chain seq x y z
N MET A 1 -22.82 13.21 -28.83
CA MET A 1 -22.52 14.42 -28.05
C MET A 1 -22.04 13.99 -26.67
N ILE A 2 -20.79 13.53 -26.55
CA ILE A 2 -20.07 13.30 -25.29
C ILE A 2 -18.61 13.55 -25.62
N THR A 3 -18.03 14.62 -25.10
CA THR A 3 -16.66 15.07 -25.33
C THR A 3 -15.74 14.47 -24.28
N ARG A 4 -14.74 13.69 -24.75
CA ARG A 4 -13.56 13.26 -23.99
C ARG A 4 -12.55 14.41 -23.99
N PHE A 5 -12.06 14.84 -22.83
CA PHE A 5 -10.90 15.73 -22.73
C PHE A 5 -9.63 14.88 -22.51
N GLY A 6 -8.81 14.78 -23.55
CA GLY A 6 -7.40 14.45 -23.45
C GLY A 6 -6.61 15.75 -23.52
N VAL A 7 -5.70 15.97 -22.57
CA VAL A 7 -4.82 17.16 -22.52
C VAL A 7 -3.49 16.80 -23.16
N PHE A 8 -3.14 17.47 -24.26
CA PHE A 8 -1.80 17.52 -24.84
C PHE A 8 -1.32 18.98 -24.81
N CYS A 9 -0.18 19.23 -24.18
CA CYS A 9 0.50 20.54 -24.19
C CYS A 9 1.54 20.58 -25.30
N ALA A 10 1.49 21.60 -26.15
CA ALA A 10 2.57 21.98 -27.06
C ALA A 10 2.92 23.47 -26.82
N SER A 11 4.19 23.75 -26.54
CA SER A 11 4.74 25.07 -26.25
C SER A 11 5.43 25.67 -27.48
N LEU A 12 5.11 26.92 -27.81
CA LEU A 12 5.79 27.74 -28.82
C LEU A 12 6.50 28.90 -28.12
N ILE A 13 7.79 29.07 -28.44
CA ILE A 13 8.74 30.04 -27.89
C ILE A 13 8.66 31.34 -28.69
N TRP A 14 8.66 32.49 -28.02
CA TRP A 14 9.10 33.77 -28.60
C TRP A 14 10.01 34.54 -27.64
N ILE A 15 11.05 35.12 -28.23
CA ILE A 15 12.19 35.82 -27.61
C ILE A 15 11.83 37.30 -27.47
N SER A 16 12.09 37.92 -26.31
CA SER A 16 12.47 39.34 -26.29
C SER A 16 13.33 39.74 -25.09
N SER A 17 14.23 40.65 -25.43
CA SER A 17 15.39 41.24 -24.78
C SER A 17 15.14 41.95 -23.45
N ALA A 18 16.13 41.83 -22.55
CA ALA A 18 16.22 42.53 -21.28
C ALA A 18 16.55 44.03 -21.40
N SER A 19 16.26 44.78 -20.34
CA SER A 19 16.96 46.01 -19.99
C SER A 19 17.18 46.06 -18.48
N ILE A 20 18.45 46.13 -18.10
CA ILE A 20 18.98 46.17 -16.74
C ILE A 20 18.94 47.62 -16.25
N LEU A 21 18.44 47.86 -15.05
CA LEU A 21 18.68 49.09 -14.29
C LEU A 21 19.20 48.72 -12.90
N THR A 22 20.46 49.06 -12.68
CA THR A 22 21.18 49.06 -11.41
C THR A 22 20.67 50.19 -10.52
N ALA A 23 20.41 49.91 -9.24
CA ALA A 23 20.23 50.94 -8.22
C ALA A 23 21.29 50.77 -7.11
N GLN A 24 22.00 51.86 -6.86
CA GLN A 24 23.12 52.02 -5.92
C GLN A 24 22.66 52.05 -4.46
N GLU A 25 23.50 51.52 -3.57
CA GLU A 25 23.43 51.69 -2.12
C GLU A 25 23.74 53.13 -1.70
N GLU A 26 22.99 53.66 -0.73
CA GLU A 26 23.33 54.88 0.01
C GLU A 26 23.62 54.56 1.50
N PRO A 27 24.55 55.30 2.15
CA PRO A 27 25.11 54.91 3.45
C PRO A 27 24.33 55.44 4.67
N GLN A 28 24.29 54.61 5.72
CA GLN A 28 23.75 54.90 7.05
C GLN A 28 24.41 56.11 7.74
N LYS A 29 23.59 57.02 8.27
CA LYS A 29 23.99 58.08 9.22
C LYS A 29 23.67 57.67 10.67
N THR A 30 24.68 57.81 11.53
CA THR A 30 24.65 57.57 12.98
C THR A 30 23.90 58.68 13.73
N ARG A 31 23.18 58.31 14.80
CA ARG A 31 22.45 59.22 15.72
C ARG A 31 23.04 59.08 17.14
N PRO A 32 23.24 60.18 17.91
CA PRO A 32 23.81 60.13 19.26
C PRO A 32 22.77 59.79 20.34
N PRO A 33 23.20 59.36 21.55
CA PRO A 33 22.32 58.81 22.58
C PRO A 33 21.59 59.88 23.40
N LEU A 34 20.34 59.61 23.76
CA LEU A 34 19.51 60.44 24.63
C LEU A 34 19.61 59.97 26.09
N THR A 35 19.94 60.92 26.97
CA THR A 35 19.89 60.81 28.44
C THR A 35 18.45 60.78 28.96
N VAL A 36 18.12 59.78 29.77
CA VAL A 36 16.80 59.65 30.45
C VAL A 36 16.88 60.27 31.84
N VAL A 37 16.02 61.26 32.11
CA VAL A 37 15.78 61.85 33.44
C VAL A 37 14.66 61.05 34.10
N SER A 38 14.89 60.56 35.32
CA SER A 38 13.90 59.87 36.14
C SER A 38 13.12 60.85 37.01
N PRO A 39 11.78 60.81 37.06
CA PRO A 39 11.01 61.45 38.11
C PRO A 39 10.69 60.43 39.22
N THR A 40 11.10 60.75 40.45
CA THR A 40 10.64 60.12 41.69
C THR A 40 9.20 60.51 41.99
N THR A 41 8.28 59.56 41.93
CA THR A 41 6.91 59.68 42.49
C THR A 41 6.76 58.71 43.67
N SER A 42 6.25 59.25 44.78
CA SER A 42 5.98 58.54 46.03
C SER A 42 4.82 57.54 45.86
N ALA A 43 5.08 56.26 46.09
CA ALA A 43 4.08 55.20 46.07
C ALA A 43 3.20 55.25 47.33
N GLY A 44 1.87 55.36 47.15
CA GLY A 44 0.89 55.01 48.17
C GLY A 44 0.78 53.48 48.34
N PRO A 45 0.19 52.98 49.44
CA PRO A 45 0.16 51.55 49.73
C PRO A 45 -0.68 50.82 48.68
N ALA A 46 -0.03 49.89 47.97
CA ALA A 46 -0.67 49.00 47.03
C ALA A 46 -1.60 48.04 47.78
N VAL A 47 -2.89 48.06 47.42
CA VAL A 47 -3.83 46.99 47.80
C VAL A 47 -3.33 45.71 47.15
N ALA A 48 -2.85 44.76 47.97
CA ALA A 48 -2.47 43.44 47.52
C ALA A 48 -3.73 42.72 47.00
N LEU A 49 -3.94 42.75 45.68
CA LEU A 49 -4.86 41.84 45.02
C LEU A 49 -4.32 40.42 45.28
N SER A 50 -5.09 39.63 46.05
CA SER A 50 -4.82 38.21 46.25
C SER A 50 -4.66 37.56 44.88
N SER A 51 -3.46 37.08 44.56
CA SER A 51 -3.23 36.25 43.38
C SER A 51 -4.11 35.01 43.52
N SER A 52 -5.22 34.95 42.79
CA SER A 52 -5.98 33.71 42.64
C SER A 52 -5.01 32.68 42.09
N ALA A 53 -4.71 31.65 42.88
CA ALA A 53 -3.87 30.54 42.45
C ALA A 53 -4.42 30.05 41.11
N THR A 54 -3.60 30.12 40.06
CA THR A 54 -3.93 29.53 38.77
C THR A 54 -4.24 28.06 39.02
N PRO A 55 -5.46 27.58 38.73
CA PRO A 55 -5.81 26.20 39.00
C PRO A 55 -4.81 25.30 38.29
N THR A 56 -4.15 24.43 39.06
CA THR A 56 -3.25 23.43 38.51
C THR A 56 -4.05 22.61 37.49
N PRO A 57 -3.60 22.49 36.22
CA PRO A 57 -4.28 21.65 35.26
C PRO A 57 -4.45 20.24 35.83
N PRO A 58 -5.63 19.62 35.69
CA PRO A 58 -5.86 18.28 36.22
C PRO A 58 -4.81 17.33 35.64
N GLN A 59 -4.10 16.63 36.53
CA GLN A 59 -3.13 15.61 36.14
C GLN A 59 -3.91 14.42 35.56
N LEU A 60 -3.70 14.15 34.27
CA LEU A 60 -4.26 12.99 33.61
C LEU A 60 -3.55 11.74 34.16
N THR A 61 -4.25 10.90 34.92
CA THR A 61 -3.74 9.64 35.48
C THR A 61 -4.43 8.45 34.82
N ASP A 62 -3.78 7.29 34.80
CA ASP A 62 -4.35 6.05 34.25
C ASP A 62 -5.71 5.70 34.86
N VAL A 63 -5.92 6.07 36.13
CA VAL A 63 -7.20 5.86 36.84
C VAL A 63 -8.35 6.60 36.13
N LEU A 64 -8.12 7.77 35.55
CA LEU A 64 -9.13 8.54 34.81
C LEU A 64 -9.51 7.85 33.50
N PHE A 65 -8.62 7.05 32.92
CA PHE A 65 -8.86 6.32 31.67
C PHE A 65 -9.30 4.87 31.89
N LYS A 66 -9.21 4.34 33.11
CA LYS A 66 -9.51 2.92 33.42
C LYS A 66 -10.89 2.45 32.93
N ASN A 67 -11.87 3.34 32.91
CA ASN A 67 -13.24 3.03 32.47
C ASN A 67 -13.56 3.55 31.05
N LEU A 68 -12.61 4.23 30.39
CA LEU A 68 -12.76 4.64 29.00
C LEU A 68 -12.42 3.46 28.09
N LYS A 69 -13.31 3.16 27.17
CA LYS A 69 -13.09 2.12 26.15
C LYS A 69 -12.96 2.79 24.79
N ALA A 70 -11.95 2.39 24.03
CA ALA A 70 -11.89 2.70 22.62
C ALA A 70 -13.13 2.11 21.93
N ARG A 71 -13.70 2.86 20.99
CA ARG A 71 -14.76 2.38 20.10
C ARG A 71 -14.38 2.71 18.68
N SER A 72 -14.71 1.82 17.74
CA SER A 72 -14.63 2.17 16.34
C SER A 72 -15.64 3.28 16.03
N ILE A 73 -15.20 4.27 15.26
CA ILE A 73 -16.04 5.35 14.72
C ILE A 73 -16.21 5.23 13.20
N GLY A 74 -15.60 4.19 12.60
CA GLY A 74 -15.58 4.01 11.15
C GLY A 74 -14.81 5.12 10.42
N PRO A 75 -15.12 5.31 9.12
CA PRO A 75 -16.01 4.48 8.32
C PRO A 75 -15.27 3.26 7.76
N ALA A 76 -16.02 2.20 7.50
CA ALA A 76 -15.48 1.00 6.85
C ALA A 76 -15.59 1.06 5.31
N VAL A 77 -16.23 2.11 4.75
CA VAL A 77 -16.40 2.31 3.29
C VAL A 77 -15.12 2.66 2.55
N MET A 78 -14.12 3.20 3.25
CA MET A 78 -12.79 3.44 2.67
C MET A 78 -12.01 2.13 2.53
N GLY A 79 -12.33 1.12 3.36
CA GLY A 79 -11.49 -0.05 3.52
C GLY A 79 -10.07 0.33 3.91
N GLY A 80 -9.10 -0.38 3.34
CA GLY A 80 -7.67 -0.16 3.50
C GLY A 80 -6.94 -1.26 2.76
N ARG A 81 -5.63 -1.14 2.59
CA ARG A 81 -4.87 -2.05 1.75
C ARG A 81 -4.87 -3.48 2.26
N VAL A 82 -5.43 -4.35 1.42
CA VAL A 82 -5.50 -5.80 1.63
C VAL A 82 -4.28 -6.46 1.01
N SER A 83 -3.45 -7.11 1.81
CA SER A 83 -2.23 -7.75 1.34
C SER A 83 -2.43 -9.21 0.93
N ASP A 84 -3.34 -9.95 1.58
CA ASP A 84 -3.62 -11.34 1.22
C ASP A 84 -5.04 -11.78 1.65
N ILE A 85 -5.57 -12.79 0.97
CA ILE A 85 -6.89 -13.38 1.27
C ILE A 85 -6.77 -14.90 1.20
N ALA A 86 -7.23 -15.58 2.25
CA ALA A 86 -7.28 -17.04 2.28
C ALA A 86 -8.70 -17.52 2.56
N ILE A 87 -9.21 -18.44 1.72
CA ILE A 87 -10.51 -19.08 1.92
C ILE A 87 -10.28 -20.44 2.57
N SER A 88 -11.11 -20.79 3.56
CA SER A 88 -11.07 -22.13 4.14
C SER A 88 -11.42 -23.19 3.09
N PRO A 89 -10.59 -24.23 2.91
CA PRO A 89 -10.80 -25.28 1.92
C PRO A 89 -12.06 -26.11 2.21
N ASN A 90 -12.41 -26.27 3.49
CA ASN A 90 -13.52 -27.12 3.93
C ASN A 90 -14.84 -26.36 4.14
N ASN A 91 -14.79 -25.04 4.28
CA ASN A 91 -15.98 -24.22 4.45
C ASN A 91 -15.84 -22.88 3.73
N PRO A 92 -16.44 -22.71 2.55
CA PRO A 92 -16.27 -21.49 1.77
C PRO A 92 -16.92 -20.25 2.43
N PHE A 93 -17.74 -20.39 3.47
CA PHE A 93 -18.24 -19.22 4.23
C PHE A 93 -17.20 -18.65 5.21
N VAL A 94 -16.12 -19.39 5.47
CA VAL A 94 -15.02 -18.95 6.31
C VAL A 94 -13.87 -18.46 5.43
N PHE A 95 -13.48 -17.21 5.59
CA PHE A 95 -12.27 -16.67 4.96
C PHE A 95 -11.63 -15.59 5.82
N TYR A 96 -10.36 -15.34 5.51
CA TYR A 96 -9.47 -14.48 6.25
C TYR A 96 -8.94 -13.38 5.33
N VAL A 97 -8.84 -12.17 5.88
CA VAL A 97 -8.36 -10.98 5.19
C VAL A 97 -7.15 -10.46 5.96
N GLY A 98 -6.00 -10.43 5.31
CA GLY A 98 -4.77 -9.84 5.82
C GLY A 98 -4.62 -8.42 5.31
N LEU A 99 -4.33 -7.50 6.22
CA LEU A 99 -4.17 -6.08 5.90
C LEU A 99 -2.70 -5.68 5.98
N ALA A 100 -2.29 -4.74 5.13
CA ALA A 100 -0.94 -4.18 5.17
C ALA A 100 -0.60 -3.55 6.52
N HIS A 101 -1.59 -2.98 7.22
CA HIS A 101 -1.43 -2.30 8.52
C HIS A 101 -2.56 -2.53 9.54
N GLY A 102 -3.28 -3.66 9.49
CA GLY A 102 -4.49 -3.87 10.31
C GLY A 102 -4.69 -5.27 10.90
N GLY A 103 -3.70 -6.16 10.78
CA GLY A 103 -3.79 -7.53 11.26
C GLY A 103 -4.65 -8.41 10.35
N VAL A 104 -5.23 -9.45 10.94
CA VAL A 104 -6.09 -10.42 10.25
C VAL A 104 -7.53 -10.30 10.75
N PHE A 105 -8.45 -10.20 9.80
CA PHE A 105 -9.89 -10.29 10.03
C PHE A 105 -10.43 -11.62 9.52
N LYS A 106 -11.36 -12.21 10.25
CA LYS A 106 -12.05 -13.46 9.90
C LYS A 106 -13.53 -13.20 9.72
N THR A 107 -14.14 -13.86 8.74
CA THR A 107 -15.59 -14.04 8.68
C THR A 107 -15.94 -15.51 8.78
N ASN A 108 -17.10 -15.81 9.35
CA ASN A 108 -17.70 -17.15 9.38
C ASN A 108 -19.04 -17.21 8.63
N ASP A 109 -19.49 -16.09 8.08
CA ASP A 109 -20.82 -15.89 7.49
C ASP A 109 -20.72 -15.29 6.09
N ASN A 110 -19.61 -15.59 5.39
CA ASN A 110 -19.38 -15.20 4.01
C ASN A 110 -19.31 -13.68 3.79
N GLY A 111 -18.75 -12.94 4.74
CA GLY A 111 -18.49 -11.51 4.63
C GLY A 111 -19.64 -10.60 5.08
N VAL A 112 -20.67 -11.16 5.72
CA VAL A 112 -21.72 -10.36 6.37
C VAL A 112 -21.16 -9.64 7.60
N SER A 113 -20.30 -10.31 8.36
CA SER A 113 -19.58 -9.76 9.50
C SER A 113 -18.11 -10.20 9.52
N PHE A 114 -17.27 -9.42 10.21
CA PHE A 114 -15.85 -9.68 10.39
C PHE A 114 -15.42 -9.46 11.84
N GLU A 115 -14.55 -10.33 12.31
CA GLU A 115 -13.92 -10.27 13.64
C GLU A 115 -12.42 -10.06 13.48
N PRO A 116 -11.80 -9.09 14.19
CA PRO A 116 -10.35 -9.01 14.28
C PRO A 116 -9.84 -10.17 15.14
N ILE A 117 -9.00 -11.02 14.57
CA ILE A 117 -8.45 -12.20 15.27
C ILE A 117 -6.95 -12.08 15.57
N PHE A 118 -6.33 -10.96 15.19
CA PHE A 118 -4.88 -10.74 15.30
C PHE A 118 -4.50 -9.44 16.03
N ASP A 119 -5.48 -8.70 16.55
CA ASP A 119 -5.32 -7.37 17.18
C ASP A 119 -4.44 -7.37 18.45
N LYS A 120 -4.29 -8.52 19.10
CA LYS A 120 -3.45 -8.71 20.29
C LYS A 120 -1.99 -9.02 19.97
N GLN A 121 -1.63 -9.19 18.71
CA GLN A 121 -0.25 -9.48 18.33
C GLN A 121 0.58 -8.18 18.27
N PRO A 122 1.89 -8.23 18.57
CA PRO A 122 2.73 -7.04 18.60
C PRO A 122 2.97 -6.42 17.22
N MET A 123 2.75 -7.18 16.15
CA MET A 123 2.88 -6.71 14.78
C MET A 123 1.57 -6.95 14.02
N LEU A 124 1.08 -5.93 13.32
CA LEU A 124 -0.19 -5.97 12.58
C LEU A 124 0.00 -5.83 11.06
N SER A 125 1.24 -5.70 10.59
CA SER A 125 1.50 -5.73 9.16
C SER A 125 1.52 -7.18 8.68
N ILE A 126 0.63 -7.52 7.75
CA ILE A 126 0.49 -8.88 7.23
C ILE A 126 1.05 -8.96 5.82
N GLY A 127 1.89 -9.97 5.56
CA GLY A 127 2.44 -10.27 4.25
C GLY A 127 1.82 -11.49 3.58
N ALA A 128 1.41 -12.50 4.37
CA ALA A 128 0.83 -13.73 3.84
C ALA A 128 -0.12 -14.40 4.82
N ILE A 129 -1.16 -15.06 4.32
CA ILE A 129 -2.05 -15.94 5.08
C ILE A 129 -2.19 -17.27 4.34
N ALA A 130 -2.02 -18.38 5.05
CA ALA A 130 -2.29 -19.71 4.52
C ALA A 130 -3.13 -20.52 5.50
N VAL A 131 -4.21 -21.12 5.00
CA VAL A 131 -5.02 -22.12 5.72
C VAL A 131 -4.58 -23.50 5.26
N ALA A 132 -4.34 -24.43 6.18
CA ALA A 132 -3.88 -25.76 5.81
C ALA A 132 -4.96 -26.52 5.01
N PRO A 133 -4.65 -27.09 3.82
CA PRO A 133 -5.65 -27.80 3.01
C PRO A 133 -6.30 -29.00 3.70
N SER A 134 -5.55 -29.66 4.58
CA SER A 134 -5.98 -30.87 5.32
C SER A 134 -6.66 -30.57 6.66
N ASP A 135 -6.56 -29.34 7.17
CA ASP A 135 -7.13 -28.93 8.46
C ASP A 135 -7.37 -27.41 8.50
N SER A 136 -8.64 -27.01 8.39
CA SER A 136 -9.03 -25.59 8.33
C SER A 136 -8.82 -24.81 9.63
N ASP A 137 -8.58 -25.49 10.76
CA ASP A 137 -8.29 -24.82 12.04
C ASP A 137 -6.81 -24.41 12.15
N VAL A 138 -5.95 -24.97 11.29
CA VAL A 138 -4.55 -24.62 11.20
C VAL A 138 -4.33 -23.47 10.22
N ILE A 139 -3.92 -22.32 10.76
CA ILE A 139 -3.70 -21.09 10.02
C ILE A 139 -2.27 -20.62 10.27
N TRP A 140 -1.61 -20.22 9.20
CA TRP A 140 -0.28 -19.61 9.22
C TRP A 140 -0.38 -18.17 8.73
N VAL A 141 0.27 -17.27 9.45
CA VAL A 141 0.31 -15.84 9.13
C VAL A 141 1.76 -15.38 9.09
N GLY A 142 2.19 -14.85 7.95
CA GLY A 142 3.46 -14.17 7.79
C GLY A 142 3.28 -12.67 8.02
N THR A 143 4.09 -12.08 8.89
CA THR A 143 4.06 -10.64 9.14
C THR A 143 5.07 -9.88 8.28
N GLY A 144 4.80 -8.59 8.08
CA GLY A 144 5.54 -7.67 7.21
C GLY A 144 5.03 -7.71 5.79
N GLU A 145 4.49 -6.59 5.33
CA GLU A 145 3.88 -6.45 4.01
C GLU A 145 4.84 -6.93 2.91
N ALA A 146 4.30 -7.67 1.94
CA ALA A 146 5.07 -8.25 0.84
C ALA A 146 5.45 -7.21 -0.22
N ASN A 147 4.90 -6.00 -0.17
CA ASN A 147 5.11 -4.96 -1.17
C ASN A 147 6.47 -4.27 -0.96
N ASP A 148 7.11 -3.82 -2.05
CA ASP A 148 8.38 -3.09 -1.99
C ASP A 148 8.20 -1.57 -1.78
N ARG A 149 7.10 -1.18 -1.13
CA ARG A 149 6.74 0.23 -1.00
C ARG A 149 7.51 0.87 0.16
N ASN A 150 7.78 2.17 0.06
CA ASN A 150 8.39 2.95 1.13
C ASN A 150 7.51 3.02 2.40
N SER A 151 6.20 2.80 2.25
CA SER A 151 5.22 2.72 3.32
C SER A 151 4.99 1.29 3.83
N SER A 152 5.76 0.30 3.38
CA SER A 152 5.54 -1.08 3.79
C SER A 152 5.99 -1.35 5.22
N GLY A 153 5.03 -1.81 6.02
CA GLY A 153 5.23 -2.20 7.41
C GLY A 153 6.16 -3.41 7.53
N TRP A 154 7.03 -3.41 8.53
CA TRP A 154 7.89 -4.56 8.81
C TRP A 154 7.13 -5.67 9.55
N GLY A 155 7.71 -6.85 9.61
CA GLY A 155 7.23 -8.02 10.32
C GLY A 155 8.12 -8.38 11.50
N ASP A 156 7.65 -9.34 12.27
CA ASP A 156 8.39 -10.05 13.31
C ASP A 156 8.26 -11.58 13.17
N GLY A 157 8.04 -12.06 11.92
CA GLY A 157 8.12 -13.46 11.54
C GLY A 157 6.77 -14.13 11.28
N VAL A 158 6.71 -15.43 11.56
CA VAL A 158 5.58 -16.29 11.25
C VAL A 158 4.81 -16.62 12.53
N TYR A 159 3.49 -16.51 12.44
CA TYR A 159 2.54 -16.92 13.46
C TYR A 159 1.76 -18.13 13.01
N ARG A 160 1.38 -18.97 13.97
CA ARG A 160 0.55 -20.15 13.75
C ARG A 160 -0.57 -20.21 14.77
N SER A 161 -1.75 -20.58 14.29
CA SER A 161 -2.92 -20.95 15.07
C SER A 161 -3.30 -22.40 14.75
N THR A 162 -3.85 -23.12 15.72
CA THR A 162 -4.43 -24.46 15.56
C THR A 162 -5.88 -24.55 16.07
N ASP A 163 -6.50 -23.41 16.35
CA ASP A 163 -7.86 -23.29 16.87
C ASP A 163 -8.69 -22.28 16.04
N GLY A 164 -8.42 -22.19 14.74
CA GLY A 164 -9.18 -21.33 13.84
C GLY A 164 -8.97 -19.83 14.05
N GLY A 165 -7.88 -19.43 14.72
CA GLY A 165 -7.45 -18.05 14.89
C GLY A 165 -7.73 -17.46 16.28
N GLU A 166 -8.15 -18.27 17.26
CA GLU A 166 -8.41 -17.80 18.61
C GLU A 166 -7.10 -17.53 19.37
N LYS A 167 -6.08 -18.37 19.17
CA LYS A 167 -4.75 -18.22 19.78
C LYS A 167 -3.66 -18.31 18.73
N TRP A 168 -2.64 -17.48 18.94
CA TRP A 168 -1.51 -17.38 18.04
C TRP A 168 -0.21 -17.61 18.78
N GLN A 169 0.70 -18.34 18.13
CA GLN A 169 2.07 -18.50 18.55
C GLN A 169 2.99 -17.96 17.46
N ASN A 170 3.91 -17.05 17.81
CA ASN A 170 5.03 -16.71 16.93
C ASN A 170 6.00 -17.90 16.91
N VAL A 171 6.16 -18.51 15.74
CA VAL A 171 6.93 -19.73 15.51
C VAL A 171 8.27 -19.46 14.81
N GLY A 172 8.74 -18.21 14.74
CA GLY A 172 10.09 -17.89 14.28
C GLY A 172 10.15 -17.07 12.98
N LEU A 173 11.33 -17.05 12.35
CA LEU A 173 11.67 -16.16 11.22
C LEU A 173 11.53 -14.66 11.55
N LYS A 174 11.84 -14.29 12.81
CA LYS A 174 11.61 -12.94 13.37
C LYS A 174 12.45 -11.85 12.70
N ASN A 175 13.58 -12.23 12.13
CA ASN A 175 14.51 -11.33 11.46
C ASN A 175 14.28 -11.27 9.94
N SER A 176 13.29 -11.98 9.41
CA SER A 176 12.91 -11.85 7.99
C SER A 176 12.32 -10.48 7.68
N ARG A 177 11.58 -9.86 8.61
CA ARG A 177 10.88 -8.57 8.44
C ARG A 177 9.83 -8.50 7.31
N SER A 178 9.84 -9.39 6.33
CA SER A 178 8.81 -9.53 5.32
C SER A 178 8.65 -11.00 4.97
N ILE A 179 7.42 -11.50 5.02
CA ILE A 179 7.06 -12.85 4.60
C ILE A 179 6.10 -12.71 3.42
N GLU A 180 6.54 -13.05 2.21
CA GLU A 180 5.76 -12.78 0.99
C GLU A 180 4.75 -13.87 0.65
N ARG A 181 5.04 -15.12 1.01
CA ARG A 181 4.16 -16.26 0.73
C ARG A 181 4.39 -17.38 1.73
N ILE A 182 3.31 -18.06 2.09
CA ILE A 182 3.33 -19.32 2.82
C ILE A 182 2.53 -20.35 2.03
N VAL A 183 3.08 -21.55 1.85
CA VAL A 183 2.33 -22.71 1.35
C VAL A 183 2.44 -23.86 2.35
N VAL A 184 1.30 -24.49 2.64
CA VAL A 184 1.20 -25.62 3.57
C VAL A 184 1.11 -26.91 2.77
N ASP A 185 1.77 -27.97 3.23
CA ASP A 185 1.67 -29.30 2.63
C ASP A 185 0.18 -29.72 2.57
N PRO A 186 -0.33 -30.14 1.39
CA PRO A 186 -1.74 -30.48 1.23
C PRO A 186 -2.27 -31.55 2.20
N LYS A 187 -1.39 -32.42 2.72
CA LYS A 187 -1.74 -33.56 3.57
C LYS A 187 -1.21 -33.43 5.01
N LYS A 188 -0.34 -32.46 5.29
CA LYS A 188 0.35 -32.34 6.59
C LYS A 188 0.30 -30.88 7.09
N PRO A 189 -0.62 -30.54 7.99
CA PRO A 189 -0.80 -29.14 8.43
C PRO A 189 0.39 -28.58 9.25
N ASP A 190 1.29 -29.45 9.72
CA ASP A 190 2.52 -29.08 10.44
C ASP A 190 3.72 -28.82 9.50
N ALA A 191 3.60 -29.13 8.20
CA ALA A 191 4.65 -28.90 7.21
C ALA A 191 4.31 -27.70 6.32
N ALA A 192 5.22 -26.74 6.27
CA ALA A 192 5.03 -25.51 5.51
C ALA A 192 6.34 -25.01 4.90
N TYR A 193 6.21 -24.27 3.81
CA TYR A 193 7.29 -23.53 3.17
C TYR A 193 6.99 -22.04 3.23
N VAL A 194 8.00 -21.25 3.59
CA VAL A 194 7.87 -19.81 3.83
C VAL A 194 8.87 -19.05 2.96
N ALA A 195 8.34 -18.24 2.06
CA ALA A 195 9.09 -17.32 1.22
C ALA A 195 9.46 -16.07 2.04
N ALA A 196 10.69 -16.08 2.56
CA ALA A 196 11.25 -15.03 3.39
C ALA A 196 12.07 -14.08 2.52
N MET A 197 11.67 -12.82 2.44
CA MET A 197 12.35 -11.86 1.59
C MET A 197 13.50 -11.13 2.30
N GLY A 198 13.45 -11.03 3.62
CA GLY A 198 14.38 -10.22 4.40
C GLY A 198 14.01 -8.75 4.45
N ASN A 199 14.84 -8.00 5.17
CA ASN A 199 14.64 -6.56 5.39
C ASN A 199 14.71 -5.77 4.06
N LEU A 200 13.74 -4.88 3.84
CA LEU A 200 13.71 -4.02 2.65
C LEU A 200 14.80 -2.93 2.66
N TRP A 201 15.24 -2.51 3.85
CA TRP A 201 16.08 -1.31 4.06
C TRP A 201 17.53 -1.61 4.46
N THR A 202 17.83 -2.85 4.86
CA THR A 202 19.17 -3.24 5.32
C THR A 202 19.55 -4.60 4.79
N ASP A 203 20.84 -4.84 4.73
CA ASP A 203 21.42 -6.09 4.25
C ASP A 203 21.23 -7.22 5.27
N GLY A 204 21.26 -8.47 4.80
CA GLY A 204 21.17 -9.67 5.63
C GLY A 204 19.77 -9.95 6.18
N GLY A 205 19.71 -10.63 7.32
CA GLY A 205 18.47 -11.17 7.91
C GLY A 205 18.14 -12.58 7.41
N GLU A 206 16.95 -13.07 7.78
CA GLU A 206 16.47 -14.36 7.30
C GLU A 206 15.90 -14.20 5.89
N ARG A 207 16.60 -14.73 4.88
CA ARG A 207 16.26 -14.64 3.45
C ARG A 207 16.31 -15.98 2.76
N GLY A 208 15.43 -16.17 1.79
CA GLY A 208 15.32 -17.39 0.98
C GLY A 208 14.04 -18.16 1.31
N LEU A 209 14.02 -19.45 0.94
CA LEU A 209 12.89 -20.33 1.23
C LEU A 209 13.20 -21.18 2.45
N PHE A 210 12.36 -21.09 3.47
CA PHE A 210 12.46 -21.92 4.67
C PHE A 210 11.40 -23.01 4.67
N LYS A 211 11.75 -24.20 5.18
CA LYS A 211 10.84 -25.33 5.39
C LYS A 211 10.75 -25.65 6.87
N THR A 212 9.55 -25.96 7.33
CA THR A 212 9.30 -26.65 8.60
C THR A 212 8.54 -27.95 8.35
N SER A 213 8.62 -28.89 9.29
CA SER A 213 7.86 -30.14 9.28
C SER A 213 7.30 -30.50 10.66
N ASP A 214 7.40 -29.58 11.63
CA ASP A 214 7.05 -29.78 13.03
C ASP A 214 6.20 -28.64 13.62
N GLY A 215 5.45 -27.94 12.75
CA GLY A 215 4.59 -26.84 13.14
C GLY A 215 5.34 -25.55 13.45
N GLY A 216 6.55 -25.37 12.90
CA GLY A 216 7.38 -24.18 13.06
C GLY A 216 8.27 -24.21 14.31
N LYS A 217 8.43 -25.37 14.96
CA LYS A 217 9.39 -25.48 16.08
C LYS A 217 10.83 -25.40 15.56
N THR A 218 11.08 -25.96 14.39
CA THR A 218 12.35 -25.84 13.67
C THR A 218 12.14 -25.38 12.23
N TRP A 219 13.14 -24.66 11.72
CA TRP A 219 13.18 -24.14 10.34
C TRP A 219 14.49 -24.51 9.67
N LYS A 220 14.39 -25.02 8.44
CA LYS A 220 15.53 -25.30 7.57
C LYS A 220 15.50 -24.36 6.37
N LEU A 221 16.59 -23.62 6.14
CA LEU A 221 16.78 -22.88 4.90
C LEU A 221 17.05 -23.88 3.76
N VAL A 222 16.14 -23.97 2.79
CA VAL A 222 16.16 -24.97 1.72
C VAL A 222 16.53 -24.40 0.35
N LEU A 223 16.38 -23.09 0.14
CA LEU A 223 16.82 -22.39 -1.07
C LEU A 223 17.29 -20.98 -0.71
N LYS A 224 18.45 -20.57 -1.22
CA LYS A 224 18.97 -19.21 -1.12
C LYS A 224 19.85 -18.87 -2.32
N ALA A 225 20.08 -17.58 -2.55
CA ALA A 225 21.08 -17.13 -3.52
C ALA A 225 22.51 -17.44 -3.06
N SER A 226 23.46 -17.34 -3.99
CA SER A 226 24.88 -17.43 -3.70
C SER A 226 25.39 -16.16 -3.03
N ALA A 227 26.36 -16.31 -2.12
CA ALA A 227 27.09 -15.18 -1.56
C ALA A 227 27.89 -14.44 -2.66
N PRO A 228 28.06 -13.11 -2.56
CA PRO A 228 27.63 -12.24 -1.46
C PRO A 228 26.18 -11.74 -1.58
N HIS A 229 25.48 -12.08 -2.66
CA HIS A 229 24.17 -11.52 -2.98
C HIS A 229 23.01 -12.10 -2.16
N ASP A 230 23.25 -13.15 -1.38
CA ASP A 230 22.29 -13.67 -0.40
C ASP A 230 21.93 -12.64 0.68
N ALA A 231 22.75 -11.61 0.89
CA ALA A 231 22.43 -10.48 1.76
C ALA A 231 21.27 -9.61 1.26
N HIS A 232 20.95 -9.62 -0.04
CA HIS A 232 19.89 -8.80 -0.65
C HIS A 232 18.82 -9.61 -1.40
N THR A 233 19.03 -10.92 -1.52
CA THR A 233 18.19 -11.81 -2.32
C THR A 233 17.40 -12.74 -1.43
N GLY A 234 16.07 -12.62 -1.48
CA GLY A 234 15.15 -13.50 -0.76
C GLY A 234 14.21 -14.23 -1.70
N CYS A 235 13.27 -14.98 -1.11
CA CYS A 235 12.24 -15.69 -1.86
C CYS A 235 10.94 -14.90 -1.81
N GLY A 236 10.42 -14.53 -2.99
CA GLY A 236 9.24 -13.67 -3.13
C GLY A 236 7.95 -14.42 -3.40
N ASP A 237 8.05 -15.63 -3.94
CA ASP A 237 6.88 -16.47 -4.14
C ASP A 237 7.29 -17.95 -4.08
N VAL A 238 6.34 -18.78 -3.65
CA VAL A 238 6.49 -20.23 -3.60
C VAL A 238 5.15 -20.90 -3.91
N MET A 239 5.19 -21.94 -4.74
CA MET A 239 4.04 -22.78 -5.05
C MET A 239 4.39 -24.24 -4.79
N ILE A 240 3.42 -24.97 -4.23
CA ILE A 240 3.47 -26.42 -4.05
C ILE A 240 2.47 -27.08 -5.00
N ASP A 241 2.86 -28.18 -5.62
CA ASP A 241 1.90 -28.96 -6.42
C ASP A 241 0.83 -29.55 -5.49
N PRO A 242 -0.45 -29.24 -5.71
CA PRO A 242 -1.53 -29.66 -4.81
C PRO A 242 -1.74 -31.19 -4.81
N THR A 243 -1.22 -31.89 -5.82
CA THR A 243 -1.32 -33.35 -5.96
C THR A 243 -0.04 -34.07 -5.52
N ASN A 244 1.10 -33.38 -5.50
CA ASN A 244 2.40 -33.93 -5.13
C ASN A 244 3.28 -32.91 -4.37
N ALA A 245 3.28 -32.99 -3.04
CA ALA A 245 4.04 -32.09 -2.17
C ALA A 245 5.57 -32.11 -2.38
N GLU A 246 6.11 -33.09 -3.11
CA GLU A 246 7.54 -33.14 -3.45
C GLU A 246 7.91 -32.15 -4.56
N THR A 247 6.94 -31.71 -5.37
CA THR A 247 7.16 -30.74 -6.45
C THR A 247 6.87 -29.32 -5.97
N LEU A 248 7.89 -28.47 -6.01
CA LEU A 248 7.80 -27.07 -5.62
C LEU A 248 8.41 -26.15 -6.67
N TYR A 249 7.90 -24.93 -6.74
CA TYR A 249 8.47 -23.82 -7.52
C TYR A 249 8.68 -22.62 -6.61
N ALA A 250 9.80 -21.93 -6.76
CA ALA A 250 10.14 -20.76 -5.95
C ALA A 250 10.76 -19.66 -6.81
N GLY A 251 10.39 -18.41 -6.56
CA GLY A 251 10.97 -17.23 -7.19
C GLY A 251 11.95 -16.53 -6.25
N LEU A 252 13.20 -16.37 -6.68
CA LEU A 252 14.18 -15.52 -5.98
C LEU A 252 14.40 -14.22 -6.74
N TYR A 253 14.56 -13.12 -6.02
CA TYR A 253 15.03 -11.85 -6.60
C TYR A 253 15.71 -10.98 -5.54
N ALA A 254 16.62 -10.12 -6.00
CA ALA A 254 17.31 -9.16 -5.16
C ALA A 254 16.52 -7.86 -5.05
N ARG A 255 16.52 -7.23 -3.87
CA ARG A 255 15.91 -5.91 -3.67
C ARG A 255 16.61 -5.08 -2.60
N GLN A 256 16.56 -3.76 -2.76
CA GLN A 256 17.01 -2.82 -1.73
C GLN A 256 16.28 -1.49 -1.87
N ARG A 257 15.88 -0.92 -0.72
CA ARG A 257 15.31 0.42 -0.65
C ARG A 257 16.19 1.35 0.19
N THR A 258 16.30 2.59 -0.25
CA THR A 258 16.87 3.71 0.49
C THR A 258 15.81 4.82 0.60
N PRO A 259 16.01 5.87 1.43
CA PRO A 259 15.04 6.97 1.52
C PRO A 259 14.76 7.70 0.20
N TRP A 260 15.60 7.51 -0.83
CA TRP A 260 15.53 8.19 -2.13
C TRP A 260 15.51 7.25 -3.34
N SER A 261 15.47 5.93 -3.16
CA SER A 261 15.45 5.00 -4.30
C SER A 261 14.95 3.61 -3.92
N PHE A 262 14.52 2.87 -4.93
CA PHE A 262 14.31 1.43 -4.87
C PHE A 262 15.00 0.78 -6.06
N THR A 263 15.82 -0.23 -5.80
CA THR A 263 16.49 -1.03 -6.81
C THR A 263 16.19 -2.50 -6.58
N SER A 264 16.14 -3.26 -7.67
CA SER A 264 15.90 -4.70 -7.62
C SER A 264 16.65 -5.43 -8.75
N GLY A 265 16.67 -6.75 -8.66
CA GLY A 265 17.33 -7.63 -9.61
C GLY A 265 18.82 -7.27 -9.80
N PRO A 266 19.35 -7.30 -11.04
CA PRO A 266 20.75 -7.03 -11.34
C PRO A 266 21.25 -5.66 -10.88
N SER A 267 20.36 -4.67 -10.71
CA SER A 267 20.74 -3.33 -10.23
C SER A 267 21.23 -3.34 -8.79
N VAL A 268 20.87 -4.35 -7.99
CA VAL A 268 21.35 -4.54 -6.62
C VAL A 268 22.64 -5.38 -6.57
N THR A 269 22.83 -6.25 -7.57
CA THR A 269 23.88 -7.28 -7.57
C THR A 269 25.03 -6.97 -8.52
N GLY A 270 25.15 -5.72 -9.00
CA GLY A 270 26.21 -5.33 -9.92
C GLY A 270 26.14 -6.03 -11.29
N GLY A 271 24.96 -6.49 -11.69
CA GLY A 271 24.73 -7.20 -12.95
C GLY A 271 24.69 -8.72 -12.84
N GLU A 272 25.01 -9.30 -11.68
CA GLU A 272 25.01 -10.76 -11.49
C GLU A 272 23.59 -11.33 -11.41
N ASP A 273 23.36 -12.42 -12.14
CA ASP A 273 22.07 -13.12 -12.15
C ASP A 273 21.95 -14.13 -11.00
N VAL A 274 21.34 -13.66 -9.91
CA VAL A 274 21.05 -14.48 -8.71
C VAL A 274 19.56 -14.73 -8.49
N GLY A 275 18.72 -14.22 -9.39
CA GLY A 275 17.27 -14.38 -9.33
C GLY A 275 16.77 -15.58 -10.13
N GLY A 276 15.47 -15.60 -10.38
CA GLY A 276 14.82 -16.53 -11.30
C GLY A 276 13.89 -17.53 -10.62
N ILE A 277 13.37 -18.45 -11.43
CA ILE A 277 12.45 -19.50 -10.98
C ILE A 277 13.26 -20.77 -10.74
N PHE A 278 13.06 -21.39 -9.59
CA PHE A 278 13.70 -22.63 -9.19
C PHE A 278 12.65 -23.71 -8.97
N LYS A 279 12.98 -24.96 -9.30
CA LYS A 279 12.11 -26.13 -9.10
C LYS A 279 12.80 -27.18 -8.24
N SER A 280 12.03 -27.78 -7.36
CA SER A 280 12.38 -29.02 -6.65
C SER A 280 11.37 -30.11 -7.00
N THR A 281 11.81 -31.37 -6.97
CA THR A 281 10.98 -32.57 -7.13
C THR A 281 11.22 -33.58 -6.00
N ASP A 282 11.85 -33.14 -4.90
CA ASP A 282 12.25 -33.94 -3.74
C ASP A 282 11.98 -33.19 -2.42
N GLY A 283 10.91 -32.40 -2.41
CA GLY A 283 10.41 -31.74 -1.21
C GLY A 283 11.30 -30.60 -0.73
N GLY A 284 12.06 -29.99 -1.64
CA GLY A 284 12.98 -28.89 -1.37
C GLY A 284 14.36 -29.33 -0.90
N THR A 285 14.74 -30.59 -1.11
CA THR A 285 16.08 -31.08 -0.75
C THR A 285 17.12 -30.60 -1.77
N THR A 286 16.77 -30.64 -3.05
CA THR A 286 17.57 -30.10 -4.15
C THR A 286 16.73 -29.17 -5.04
N TRP A 287 17.41 -28.24 -5.71
CA TRP A 287 16.79 -27.21 -6.53
C TRP A 287 17.53 -27.04 -7.85
N LYS A 288 16.76 -26.90 -8.94
CA LYS A 288 17.24 -26.58 -10.28
C LYS A 288 16.69 -25.22 -10.68
N LYS A 289 17.57 -24.29 -11.06
CA LYS A 289 17.14 -23.04 -11.71
C LYS A 289 16.55 -23.38 -13.08
N LEU A 290 15.33 -22.92 -13.33
CA LEU A 290 14.63 -23.13 -14.59
C LEU A 290 15.10 -22.12 -15.63
N GLY A 291 15.16 -22.58 -16.89
CA GLY A 291 15.49 -21.79 -18.07
C GLY A 291 14.49 -22.10 -19.18
N GLY A 292 14.97 -22.29 -20.41
CA GLY A 292 14.11 -22.82 -21.49
C GLY A 292 13.08 -21.84 -22.04
N GLY A 293 13.42 -20.55 -22.08
CA GLY A 293 12.59 -19.47 -22.64
C GLY A 293 12.37 -18.29 -21.68
N LEU A 294 12.70 -18.46 -20.41
CA LEU A 294 12.73 -17.38 -19.42
C LEU A 294 13.94 -16.46 -19.64
N PRO A 295 13.82 -15.15 -19.35
CA PRO A 295 14.98 -14.25 -19.33
C PRO A 295 15.93 -14.61 -18.19
N GLY A 296 17.23 -14.30 -18.35
CA GLY A 296 18.23 -14.51 -17.32
C GLY A 296 18.16 -13.45 -16.23
N GLN A 297 18.19 -12.17 -16.62
CA GLN A 297 18.23 -11.05 -15.68
C GLN A 297 16.84 -10.67 -15.14
N THR A 298 16.41 -11.35 -14.08
CA THR A 298 15.06 -11.24 -13.50
C THR A 298 14.97 -10.34 -12.27
N GLY A 299 13.81 -9.72 -12.10
CA GLY A 299 13.37 -9.01 -10.89
C GLY A 299 12.28 -9.79 -10.17
N ARG A 300 11.28 -9.08 -9.63
CA ARG A 300 10.17 -9.73 -8.92
C ARG A 300 9.39 -10.71 -9.82
N ILE A 301 8.99 -11.84 -9.25
CA ILE A 301 8.32 -12.94 -9.94
C ILE A 301 7.08 -13.35 -9.15
N GLY A 302 5.96 -13.52 -9.84
CA GLY A 302 4.78 -14.21 -9.32
C GLY A 302 4.56 -15.53 -10.03
N LEU A 303 4.11 -16.55 -9.31
CA LEU A 303 3.90 -17.92 -9.79
C LEU A 303 2.45 -18.38 -9.61
N ALA A 304 1.97 -19.21 -10.54
CA ALA A 304 0.70 -19.92 -10.39
C ALA A 304 0.80 -21.33 -10.99
N ILE A 305 0.14 -22.28 -10.35
CA ILE A 305 0.02 -23.66 -10.83
C ILE A 305 -1.45 -23.98 -11.09
N SER A 306 -1.74 -24.66 -12.20
CA SER A 306 -3.11 -25.07 -12.51
C SER A 306 -3.55 -26.20 -11.57
N ALA A 307 -4.73 -26.03 -10.95
CA ALA A 307 -5.33 -27.04 -10.07
C ALA A 307 -5.78 -28.30 -10.82
N THR A 308 -6.16 -28.18 -12.10
CA THR A 308 -6.65 -29.30 -12.93
C THR A 308 -5.52 -30.06 -13.62
N ASN A 309 -4.39 -29.40 -13.87
CA ASN A 309 -3.21 -30.00 -14.48
C ASN A 309 -1.95 -29.33 -13.93
N PRO A 310 -1.35 -29.86 -12.85
CA PRO A 310 -0.16 -29.28 -12.23
C PRO A 310 1.10 -29.17 -13.11
N ARG A 311 1.09 -29.76 -14.33
CA ARG A 311 2.15 -29.49 -15.32
C ARG A 311 2.03 -28.11 -15.96
N VAL A 312 0.84 -27.48 -15.90
CA VAL A 312 0.64 -26.11 -16.34
C VAL A 312 1.06 -25.17 -15.23
N VAL A 313 2.16 -24.47 -15.46
CA VAL A 313 2.71 -23.44 -14.56
C VAL A 313 2.78 -22.13 -15.32
N MET A 314 2.36 -21.05 -14.68
CA MET A 314 2.47 -19.72 -15.24
C MET A 314 3.24 -18.80 -14.30
N ALA A 315 3.89 -17.80 -14.89
CA ALA A 315 4.64 -16.80 -14.16
C ALA A 315 4.41 -15.41 -14.76
N VAL A 316 4.39 -14.39 -13.90
CA VAL A 316 4.65 -13.01 -14.31
C VAL A 316 6.06 -12.65 -13.85
N VAL A 317 6.91 -12.22 -14.78
CA VAL A 317 8.36 -12.09 -14.57
C VAL A 317 8.82 -10.70 -14.96
N GLN A 318 9.31 -9.93 -13.98
CA GLN A 318 10.07 -8.73 -14.25
C GLN A 318 11.42 -9.11 -14.88
N SER A 319 11.81 -8.38 -15.93
CA SER A 319 13.10 -8.56 -16.60
C SER A 319 13.80 -7.21 -16.82
N TYR A 320 15.12 -7.23 -16.69
CA TYR A 320 16.00 -6.09 -16.95
C TYR A 320 16.63 -6.13 -18.35
N GLU A 321 16.51 -7.26 -19.05
CA GLU A 321 17.06 -7.40 -20.40
C GLU A 321 16.34 -6.47 -21.38
N GLY A 322 17.11 -5.63 -22.08
CA GLY A 322 16.57 -4.60 -22.98
C GLY A 322 16.17 -3.29 -22.27
N GLY A 323 16.35 -3.21 -20.94
CA GLY A 323 16.06 -2.03 -20.12
C GLY A 323 14.63 -1.97 -19.58
N PHE A 324 14.43 -1.13 -18.56
CA PHE A 324 13.17 -0.96 -17.84
C PHE A 324 12.30 0.16 -18.44
N GLY A 325 10.98 -0.02 -18.39
CA GLY A 325 9.99 0.99 -18.77
C GLY A 325 9.81 2.07 -17.70
N ARG A 326 8.80 2.93 -17.84
CA ARG A 326 8.37 3.81 -16.74
C ARG A 326 7.50 3.01 -15.75
N LEU A 327 7.25 3.54 -14.55
CA LEU A 327 6.39 2.86 -13.55
C LEU A 327 4.93 2.63 -14.01
N ASP A 328 4.47 3.47 -14.93
CA ASP A 328 3.16 3.40 -15.57
C ASP A 328 3.17 2.53 -16.84
N ASP A 329 4.34 2.03 -17.25
CA ASP A 329 4.45 1.04 -18.32
C ASP A 329 4.06 -0.34 -17.79
N LEU A 330 2.95 -0.86 -18.29
CA LEU A 330 2.46 -2.20 -17.94
C LEU A 330 3.17 -3.30 -18.74
N ARG A 331 4.12 -2.95 -19.62
CA ARG A 331 4.75 -3.89 -20.54
C ARG A 331 6.26 -3.97 -20.30
N SER A 332 6.73 -5.19 -20.10
CA SER A 332 8.17 -5.49 -20.12
C SER A 332 8.64 -5.82 -21.54
N LYS A 333 9.88 -5.46 -21.88
CA LYS A 333 10.45 -5.77 -23.22
C LYS A 333 10.69 -7.26 -23.40
N THR A 334 11.27 -7.90 -22.39
CA THR A 334 11.65 -9.32 -22.39
C THR A 334 10.95 -10.13 -21.29
N GLY A 335 10.45 -9.48 -20.24
CA GLY A 335 9.64 -10.09 -19.18
C GLY A 335 8.16 -10.19 -19.53
N GLY A 336 7.30 -10.29 -18.54
CA GLY A 336 5.84 -10.38 -18.71
C GLY A 336 5.29 -11.75 -18.33
N VAL A 337 4.22 -12.19 -18.99
CA VAL A 337 3.53 -13.45 -18.66
C VAL A 337 4.12 -14.61 -19.45
N PHE A 338 4.52 -15.65 -18.75
CA PHE A 338 5.04 -16.90 -19.29
C PHE A 338 4.18 -18.08 -18.90
N ARG A 339 4.11 -19.08 -19.77
CA ARG A 339 3.42 -20.36 -19.55
C ARG A 339 4.34 -21.52 -19.88
N SER A 340 4.31 -22.54 -19.04
CA SER A 340 4.83 -23.87 -19.31
C SER A 340 3.69 -24.87 -19.21
N ASP A 341 3.65 -25.85 -20.11
CA ASP A 341 2.69 -26.96 -20.10
C ASP A 341 3.36 -28.30 -19.72
N ASP A 342 4.66 -28.28 -19.37
CA ASP A 342 5.50 -29.45 -19.10
C ASP A 342 6.16 -29.41 -17.71
N GLY A 343 5.60 -28.64 -16.77
CA GLY A 343 6.11 -28.52 -15.41
C GLY A 343 7.39 -27.68 -15.31
N GLY A 344 7.51 -26.66 -16.15
CA GLY A 344 8.57 -25.65 -16.10
C GLY A 344 9.86 -26.01 -16.85
N GLU A 345 9.88 -27.06 -17.67
CA GLU A 345 11.07 -27.40 -18.48
C GLU A 345 11.19 -26.50 -19.71
N LYS A 346 10.07 -26.17 -20.36
CA LYS A 346 10.00 -25.19 -21.44
C LYS A 346 8.97 -24.11 -21.14
N TRP A 347 9.34 -22.87 -21.41
CA TRP A 347 8.50 -21.69 -21.21
C TRP A 347 8.22 -20.97 -22.53
N THR A 348 6.97 -20.57 -22.71
CA THR A 348 6.54 -19.70 -23.79
C THR A 348 6.13 -18.35 -23.21
N ARG A 349 6.70 -17.27 -23.75
CA ARG A 349 6.26 -15.92 -23.42
C ARG A 349 4.90 -15.68 -24.08
N MET A 350 3.88 -15.50 -23.27
CA MET A 350 2.49 -15.35 -23.73
C MET A 350 2.19 -13.89 -24.06
N SER A 351 2.69 -12.96 -23.23
CA SER A 351 2.53 -11.53 -23.47
C SER A 351 3.61 -10.72 -22.73
N ALA A 352 3.66 -9.42 -23.05
CA ALA A 352 4.54 -8.47 -22.38
C ALA A 352 4.01 -7.95 -21.04
N MET A 353 2.81 -8.35 -20.59
CA MET A 353 2.16 -7.76 -19.42
C MET A 353 2.93 -8.02 -18.13
N ASP A 354 3.36 -6.94 -17.48
CA ASP A 354 4.17 -6.92 -16.26
C ASP A 354 3.84 -5.65 -15.44
N PRO A 355 2.60 -5.55 -14.91
CA PRO A 355 2.13 -4.31 -14.30
C PRO A 355 2.90 -4.01 -13.01
N ARG A 356 3.70 -2.93 -13.03
CA ARG A 356 4.39 -2.32 -11.87
C ARG A 356 4.95 -3.37 -10.87
N PRO A 357 6.02 -4.11 -11.25
CA PRO A 357 6.39 -5.35 -10.57
C PRO A 357 6.69 -5.23 -9.09
N PHE A 358 7.39 -4.17 -8.66
CA PHE A 358 7.71 -3.96 -7.24
C PHE A 358 6.46 -3.94 -6.32
N TYR A 359 5.27 -3.65 -6.88
CA TYR A 359 4.04 -3.47 -6.11
C TYR A 359 3.03 -4.61 -6.26
N PHE A 360 2.98 -5.31 -7.40
CA PHE A 360 1.95 -6.33 -7.65
C PHE A 360 2.53 -7.71 -7.89
N SER A 361 3.08 -7.98 -9.09
CA SER A 361 3.61 -9.28 -9.52
C SER A 361 2.79 -10.48 -9.02
N GLN A 362 1.45 -10.39 -9.05
CA GLN A 362 0.55 -11.48 -8.67
C GLN A 362 -0.13 -12.03 -9.91
N ILE A 363 -0.04 -13.36 -10.10
CA ILE A 363 -0.75 -14.09 -11.15
C ILE A 363 -1.60 -15.20 -10.51
N ARG A 364 -2.79 -15.45 -11.05
CA ARG A 364 -3.68 -16.56 -10.64
C ARG A 364 -4.23 -17.26 -11.87
N ILE A 365 -4.42 -18.58 -11.75
CA ILE A 365 -5.12 -19.41 -12.72
C ILE A 365 -6.48 -19.78 -12.12
N ASP A 366 -7.55 -19.68 -12.90
CA ASP A 366 -8.87 -20.17 -12.46
C ASP A 366 -8.79 -21.68 -12.19
N PRO A 367 -9.19 -22.16 -10.99
CA PRO A 367 -9.11 -23.57 -10.64
C PRO A 367 -9.89 -24.51 -11.57
N ALA A 368 -10.85 -24.01 -12.35
CA ALA A 368 -11.64 -24.79 -13.30
C ALA A 368 -11.17 -24.68 -14.75
N ASN A 369 -10.31 -23.71 -15.08
CA ASN A 369 -9.91 -23.42 -16.46
C ASN A 369 -8.55 -22.75 -16.55
N ASP A 370 -7.57 -23.49 -17.06
CA ASP A 370 -6.19 -23.01 -17.20
C ASP A 370 -5.97 -21.96 -18.30
N GLN A 371 -7.00 -21.65 -19.10
CA GLN A 371 -6.99 -20.53 -20.04
C GLN A 371 -7.44 -19.22 -19.39
N ARG A 372 -8.16 -19.29 -18.28
CA ARG A 372 -8.61 -18.13 -17.51
C ARG A 372 -7.52 -17.74 -16.52
N VAL A 373 -6.87 -16.62 -16.79
CA VAL A 373 -5.70 -16.14 -16.05
C VAL A 373 -5.95 -14.71 -15.59
N TYR A 374 -5.58 -14.42 -14.35
CA TYR A 374 -5.67 -13.11 -13.75
C TYR A 374 -4.27 -12.61 -13.43
N VAL A 375 -3.97 -11.36 -13.78
CA VAL A 375 -2.75 -10.66 -13.35
C VAL A 375 -3.20 -9.40 -12.61
N LEU A 376 -2.72 -9.23 -11.38
CA LEU A 376 -3.09 -8.07 -10.58
C LEU A 376 -2.19 -6.88 -10.91
N GLY A 377 -2.78 -5.69 -10.88
CA GLY A 377 -2.14 -4.42 -11.13
C GLY A 377 -2.99 -3.29 -10.58
N PHE A 378 -2.86 -2.09 -11.16
CA PHE A 378 -3.80 -1.00 -10.88
C PHE A 378 -5.26 -1.41 -11.14
N ALA A 379 -5.49 -2.25 -12.17
CA ALA A 379 -6.74 -2.93 -12.43
C ALA A 379 -6.56 -4.46 -12.35
N LEU A 380 -7.68 -5.20 -12.30
CA LEU A 380 -7.68 -6.65 -12.46
C LEU A 380 -7.57 -6.99 -13.96
N LEU A 381 -6.39 -7.44 -14.40
CA LEU A 381 -6.18 -7.89 -15.77
C LEU A 381 -6.67 -9.33 -15.93
N VAL A 382 -7.48 -9.60 -16.96
CA VAL A 382 -8.08 -10.92 -17.20
C VAL A 382 -7.78 -11.41 -18.61
N SER A 383 -7.32 -12.65 -18.72
CA SER A 383 -7.13 -13.37 -19.98
C SER A 383 -8.04 -14.61 -20.03
N ASP A 384 -8.49 -14.96 -21.23
CA ASP A 384 -9.26 -16.19 -21.53
C ASP A 384 -8.54 -17.09 -22.55
N ASP A 385 -7.27 -16.80 -22.85
CA ASP A 385 -6.46 -17.48 -23.85
C ASP A 385 -5.07 -17.85 -23.32
N GLY A 386 -4.99 -18.10 -22.01
CA GLY A 386 -3.78 -18.57 -21.34
C GLY A 386 -2.70 -17.49 -21.20
N GLY A 387 -3.10 -16.20 -21.12
CA GLY A 387 -2.22 -15.06 -20.88
C GLY A 387 -1.71 -14.35 -22.15
N LYS A 388 -2.29 -14.60 -23.33
CA LYS A 388 -1.88 -13.93 -24.58
C LYS A 388 -2.46 -12.53 -24.69
N ASN A 389 -3.76 -12.41 -24.40
CA ASN A 389 -4.49 -11.14 -24.43
C ASN A 389 -5.15 -10.87 -23.09
N PHE A 390 -5.10 -9.61 -22.66
CA PHE A 390 -5.68 -9.15 -21.40
C PHE A 390 -6.69 -8.02 -21.63
N ARG A 391 -7.69 -7.98 -20.76
CA ARG A 391 -8.70 -6.91 -20.64
C ARG A 391 -8.91 -6.55 -19.17
N GLU A 392 -9.58 -5.43 -18.93
CA GLU A 392 -9.72 -4.81 -17.59
C GLU A 392 -11.21 -4.58 -17.21
N ASP A 393 -12.13 -5.19 -17.96
CA ASP A 393 -13.58 -4.97 -17.87
C ASP A 393 -14.25 -5.55 -16.61
N LEU A 394 -13.49 -6.27 -15.77
CA LEU A 394 -14.01 -6.90 -14.56
C LEU A 394 -13.78 -6.09 -13.28
N SER A 395 -13.09 -4.94 -13.31
CA SER A 395 -12.83 -4.15 -12.09
C SER A 395 -13.17 -2.66 -12.21
N GLU A 396 -13.97 -2.25 -13.20
CA GLU A 396 -14.27 -0.83 -13.46
C GLU A 396 -14.90 -0.08 -12.27
N LYS A 397 -15.63 -0.78 -11.39
CA LYS A 397 -16.30 -0.22 -10.20
C LYS A 397 -15.64 -0.63 -8.88
N VAL A 398 -14.49 -1.29 -8.96
CA VAL A 398 -13.69 -1.70 -7.80
C VAL A 398 -12.61 -0.65 -7.60
N HIS A 399 -12.24 -0.37 -6.34
CA HIS A 399 -11.11 0.49 -6.07
C HIS A 399 -9.84 -0.08 -6.72
N PRO A 400 -8.99 0.75 -7.35
CA PRO A 400 -7.77 0.27 -8.01
C PRO A 400 -6.73 -0.28 -7.01
N ASP A 401 -5.57 -0.67 -7.55
CA ASP A 401 -4.43 -1.26 -6.83
C ASP A 401 -4.81 -2.63 -6.23
N CYS A 402 -4.96 -3.61 -7.11
CA CYS A 402 -5.31 -4.97 -6.76
C CYS A 402 -4.09 -5.73 -6.23
N HIS A 403 -4.14 -6.18 -4.99
CA HIS A 403 -3.01 -6.84 -4.30
C HIS A 403 -3.27 -8.31 -4.00
N ALA A 404 -4.53 -8.69 -3.75
CA ALA A 404 -4.89 -10.06 -3.39
C ALA A 404 -6.04 -10.56 -4.25
N LEU A 405 -5.97 -11.81 -4.71
CA LEU A 405 -7.07 -12.49 -5.38
C LEU A 405 -7.15 -13.93 -4.91
N ALA A 406 -8.31 -14.29 -4.35
CA ALA A 406 -8.67 -15.67 -4.04
C ALA A 406 -9.86 -16.09 -4.91
N ILE A 407 -9.77 -17.29 -5.48
CA ILE A 407 -10.78 -17.88 -6.37
C ILE A 407 -11.32 -19.12 -5.68
N GLN A 408 -12.62 -19.17 -5.41
CA GLN A 408 -13.22 -20.33 -4.77
C GLN A 408 -13.39 -21.46 -5.79
N PRO A 409 -12.67 -22.60 -5.63
CA PRO A 409 -12.81 -23.74 -6.53
C PRO A 409 -14.23 -24.32 -6.52
N GLY A 410 -14.62 -24.98 -7.60
CA GLY A 410 -15.89 -25.70 -7.70
C GLY A 410 -17.13 -24.82 -7.87
N THR A 411 -16.98 -23.49 -7.98
CA THR A 411 -18.10 -22.55 -8.14
C THR A 411 -18.46 -22.31 -9.62
N VAL A 412 -18.30 -23.31 -10.48
CA VAL A 412 -18.66 -23.21 -11.90
C VAL A 412 -20.18 -23.32 -12.11
N PRO A 413 -20.78 -22.58 -13.05
CA PRO A 413 -22.20 -22.71 -13.35
C PRO A 413 -22.48 -24.06 -14.05
N PRO A 414 -23.71 -24.61 -13.97
CA PRO A 414 -24.09 -25.77 -14.76
C PRO A 414 -23.84 -25.55 -16.27
N PRO A 415 -23.47 -26.59 -17.04
CA PRO A 415 -23.33 -26.49 -18.48
C PRO A 415 -24.63 -25.99 -19.12
N LYS A 416 -24.54 -24.99 -20.00
CA LYS A 416 -25.70 -24.56 -20.79
C LYS A 416 -25.98 -25.59 -21.88
N PRO A 417 -27.25 -25.89 -22.21
CA PRO A 417 -27.57 -26.70 -23.38
C PRO A 417 -26.94 -26.08 -24.63
N PRO A 418 -26.33 -26.88 -25.52
CA PRO A 418 -25.76 -26.36 -26.75
C PRO A 418 -26.87 -25.74 -27.60
N LYS A 419 -26.68 -24.51 -28.06
CA LYS A 419 -27.59 -23.89 -29.01
C LYS A 419 -27.41 -24.53 -30.39
N PRO A 420 -28.43 -24.53 -31.28
CA PRO A 420 -28.31 -25.06 -32.63
C PRO A 420 -27.10 -24.50 -33.40
N GLU A 421 -26.79 -23.21 -33.21
CA GLU A 421 -25.63 -22.51 -33.80
C GLU A 421 -24.25 -22.92 -33.22
N ASP A 422 -24.22 -23.70 -32.15
CA ASP A 422 -23.00 -24.14 -31.46
C ASP A 422 -22.69 -25.63 -31.68
N LYS A 423 -23.48 -26.35 -32.50
CA LYS A 423 -23.33 -27.81 -32.74
C LYS A 423 -21.93 -28.29 -33.10
N ASN A 424 -21.10 -27.42 -33.69
CA ASN A 424 -19.73 -27.73 -34.11
C ASN A 424 -18.66 -26.92 -33.37
N LYS A 425 -19.02 -26.17 -32.32
CA LYS A 425 -18.05 -25.42 -31.51
C LYS A 425 -17.68 -26.22 -30.26
N PRO A 426 -16.41 -26.19 -29.82
CA PRO A 426 -16.06 -26.76 -28.52
C PRO A 426 -16.88 -26.06 -27.41
N PRO A 427 -17.28 -26.78 -26.35
CA PRO A 427 -17.95 -26.18 -25.21
C PRO A 427 -17.11 -25.02 -24.66
N LYS A 428 -17.77 -23.91 -24.31
CA LYS A 428 -17.06 -22.81 -23.64
C LYS A 428 -16.51 -23.31 -22.31
N PRO A 429 -15.19 -23.17 -22.05
CA PRO A 429 -14.62 -23.49 -20.76
C PRO A 429 -15.37 -22.78 -19.62
N GLN A 430 -15.65 -23.51 -18.54
CA GLN A 430 -16.30 -22.95 -17.37
C GLN A 430 -15.29 -22.18 -16.52
N VAL A 431 -15.76 -21.16 -15.79
CA VAL A 431 -14.93 -20.36 -14.89
C VAL A 431 -15.59 -20.29 -13.53
N CYS A 432 -14.79 -20.23 -12.46
CA CYS A 432 -15.29 -20.09 -11.11
C CYS A 432 -16.06 -18.78 -10.98
N GLN A 433 -17.24 -18.85 -10.36
CA GLN A 433 -18.10 -17.67 -10.20
C GLN A 433 -17.76 -16.86 -8.96
N ARG A 434 -17.14 -17.46 -7.94
CA ARG A 434 -16.83 -16.75 -6.71
C ARG A 434 -15.37 -16.31 -6.63
N LEU A 435 -15.20 -14.99 -6.56
CA LEU A 435 -13.90 -14.31 -6.45
C LEU A 435 -13.91 -13.40 -5.23
N LEU A 436 -12.78 -13.32 -4.54
CA LEU A 436 -12.48 -12.31 -3.52
C LEU A 436 -11.27 -11.50 -4.01
N LEU A 437 -11.44 -10.20 -4.10
CA LEU A 437 -10.41 -9.26 -4.58
C LEU A 437 -10.09 -8.27 -3.47
N GLY A 438 -8.82 -8.21 -3.08
CA GLY A 438 -8.31 -7.25 -2.11
C GLY A 438 -7.55 -6.13 -2.83
N THR A 439 -7.87 -4.89 -2.48
CA THR A 439 -7.26 -3.69 -3.08
C THR A 439 -6.91 -2.66 -2.00
N ASP A 440 -6.41 -1.49 -2.41
CA ASP A 440 -6.16 -0.36 -1.48
C ASP A 440 -7.45 0.20 -0.86
N GLY A 441 -8.60 -0.08 -1.48
CA GLY A 441 -9.93 0.31 -0.97
C GLY A 441 -10.65 -0.76 -0.16
N GLY A 442 -9.99 -1.87 0.19
CA GLY A 442 -10.58 -2.98 0.97
C GLY A 442 -10.88 -4.24 0.16
N VAL A 443 -11.88 -5.01 0.62
CA VAL A 443 -12.19 -6.34 0.08
C VAL A 443 -13.49 -6.33 -0.71
N TYR A 444 -13.47 -6.91 -1.89
CA TYR A 444 -14.60 -7.07 -2.79
C TYR A 444 -14.90 -8.54 -3.01
N GLN A 445 -16.18 -8.88 -3.14
CA GLN A 445 -16.63 -10.23 -3.45
C GLN A 445 -17.51 -10.25 -4.70
N SER A 446 -17.27 -11.21 -5.58
CA SER A 446 -18.14 -11.49 -6.73
C SER A 446 -18.70 -12.89 -6.63
N PHE A 447 -19.95 -13.08 -7.06
CA PHE A 447 -20.56 -14.38 -7.34
C PHE A 447 -20.90 -14.55 -8.84
N ALA A 448 -20.30 -13.71 -9.69
CA ALA A 448 -20.56 -13.66 -11.13
C ALA A 448 -19.26 -13.67 -11.95
N GLY A 449 -18.22 -14.31 -11.43
CA GLY A 449 -16.92 -14.45 -12.08
C GLY A 449 -16.23 -13.11 -12.36
N GLY A 450 -16.48 -12.10 -11.51
CA GLY A 450 -15.91 -10.75 -11.58
C GLY A 450 -16.75 -9.72 -12.33
N LYS A 451 -17.94 -10.07 -12.83
CA LYS A 451 -18.79 -9.12 -13.58
C LYS A 451 -19.44 -8.04 -12.71
N ASN A 452 -19.73 -8.39 -11.46
CA ASN A 452 -20.28 -7.49 -10.44
C ASN A 452 -19.62 -7.80 -9.10
N TRP A 453 -19.50 -6.78 -8.26
CA TRP A 453 -18.80 -6.87 -6.98
C TRP A 453 -19.61 -6.23 -5.87
N ASP A 454 -19.63 -6.90 -4.73
CA ASP A 454 -20.05 -6.36 -3.45
C ASP A 454 -18.79 -5.87 -2.71
N HIS A 455 -18.75 -4.60 -2.31
CA HIS A 455 -17.71 -4.11 -1.41
C HIS A 455 -18.06 -4.56 0.01
N LEU A 456 -17.22 -5.40 0.61
CA LEU A 456 -17.32 -5.88 1.99
C LEU A 456 -16.84 -4.81 2.99
N ASN A 457 -17.49 -3.65 2.97
CA ASN A 457 -17.16 -2.45 3.74
C ASN A 457 -17.53 -2.53 5.23
N LYS A 458 -17.15 -3.62 5.89
CA LYS A 458 -17.42 -3.93 7.30
C LYS A 458 -16.16 -4.01 8.15
N ILE A 459 -14.99 -3.98 7.52
CA ILE A 459 -13.69 -3.97 8.19
C ILE A 459 -13.28 -2.49 8.36
N PRO A 460 -13.20 -1.95 9.59
CA PRO A 460 -12.80 -0.56 9.82
C PRO A 460 -11.27 -0.42 9.76
N SER A 461 -10.68 -0.63 8.58
CA SER A 461 -9.24 -0.69 8.35
C SER A 461 -8.65 0.57 7.71
N GLY A 462 -9.28 1.73 7.92
CA GLY A 462 -8.82 2.98 7.33
C GLY A 462 -7.38 3.33 7.73
N GLU A 463 -6.49 3.45 6.75
CA GLU A 463 -5.08 3.81 6.92
C GLU A 463 -4.90 5.33 7.03
N TYR A 464 -5.35 5.90 8.15
CA TYR A 464 -5.20 7.34 8.41
C TYR A 464 -3.74 7.76 8.55
N TYR A 465 -3.32 8.75 7.78
CA TYR A 465 -2.02 9.39 7.95
C TYR A 465 -2.04 10.42 9.09
N ARG A 466 -3.08 11.26 9.14
CA ARG A 466 -3.20 12.39 10.08
C ARG A 466 -4.65 12.61 10.50
N ILE A 467 -4.85 13.09 11.71
CA ILE A 467 -6.16 13.37 12.29
C ILE A 467 -6.17 14.80 12.87
N SER A 468 -7.25 15.52 12.59
CA SER A 468 -7.56 16.84 13.12
C SER A 468 -8.97 16.84 13.69
N LEU A 469 -9.16 17.67 14.72
CA LEU A 469 -10.43 17.81 15.43
C LEU A 469 -10.88 19.25 15.38
N ASP A 470 -12.19 19.48 15.32
CA ASP A 470 -12.77 20.78 15.64
C ASP A 470 -13.38 20.79 17.05
N ASP A 471 -14.02 21.91 17.42
CA ASP A 471 -14.66 22.10 18.72
C ASP A 471 -16.20 22.08 18.67
N THR A 472 -16.80 21.62 17.56
CA THR A 472 -18.25 21.55 17.38
C THR A 472 -18.92 20.76 18.51
N LYS A 473 -20.08 21.23 18.98
CA LYS A 473 -20.87 20.60 20.06
C LYS A 473 -22.24 20.17 19.53
N PRO A 474 -22.85 19.09 20.07
CA PRO A 474 -22.37 18.22 21.16
C PRO A 474 -21.32 17.20 20.73
N TYR A 475 -21.20 16.93 19.42
CA TYR A 475 -20.20 16.03 18.85
C TYR A 475 -19.26 16.84 17.97
N PHE A 476 -17.96 16.80 18.29
CA PHE A 476 -16.93 17.41 17.44
C PHE A 476 -16.78 16.62 16.14
N ARG A 477 -16.26 17.27 15.11
CA ARG A 477 -15.90 16.64 13.84
C ARG A 477 -14.45 16.19 13.87
N ILE A 478 -14.21 15.09 13.20
CA ILE A 478 -12.92 14.44 13.02
C ILE A 478 -12.66 14.52 11.52
N ALA A 479 -11.52 15.07 11.14
CA ALA A 479 -11.08 15.10 9.76
C ALA A 479 -9.68 14.52 9.64
N GLY A 480 -9.38 13.93 8.50
CA GLY A 480 -8.08 13.31 8.25
C GLY A 480 -8.02 12.77 6.84
N GLY A 481 -6.85 12.26 6.46
CA GLY A 481 -6.64 11.67 5.16
C GLY A 481 -6.12 10.25 5.24
N LEU A 482 -6.50 9.45 4.25
CA LEU A 482 -6.21 8.03 4.16
C LEU A 482 -5.36 7.69 2.93
N GLN A 483 -4.62 6.58 3.01
CA GLN A 483 -3.89 6.04 1.87
C GLN A 483 -4.82 5.64 0.73
N ASP A 484 -4.59 6.21 -0.45
CA ASP A 484 -5.34 6.15 -1.72
C ASP A 484 -6.87 6.30 -1.62
N ASN A 485 -7.36 6.72 -0.45
CA ASN A 485 -8.76 6.81 -0.11
C ASN A 485 -9.12 8.22 0.35
N GLU A 486 -8.55 9.26 -0.27
CA GLU A 486 -8.94 10.66 -0.13
C GLU A 486 -8.83 11.25 1.30
N ASN A 487 -9.19 12.54 1.42
CA ASN A 487 -9.43 13.21 2.70
C ASN A 487 -10.90 13.13 3.09
N TRP A 488 -11.19 13.04 4.40
CA TRP A 488 -12.53 12.85 4.92
C TRP A 488 -12.80 13.68 6.17
N VAL A 489 -14.08 13.91 6.42
CA VAL A 489 -14.61 14.46 7.67
C VAL A 489 -15.84 13.68 8.12
N GLY A 490 -15.95 13.42 9.42
CA GLY A 490 -17.10 12.75 10.02
C GLY A 490 -17.27 13.14 11.50
N PRO A 491 -18.40 12.76 12.12
CA PRO A 491 -18.68 13.14 13.49
C PRO A 491 -18.03 12.18 14.50
N SER A 492 -17.69 12.70 15.69
CA SER A 492 -17.26 11.90 16.85
C SER A 492 -18.39 11.17 17.56
N GLY A 493 -19.65 11.40 17.15
CA GLY A 493 -20.83 10.77 17.71
C GLY A 493 -22.10 11.21 16.96
N VAL A 494 -23.16 10.42 17.09
CA VAL A 494 -24.49 10.72 16.53
C VAL A 494 -25.56 10.37 17.55
N GLN A 495 -26.75 10.95 17.42
CA GLN A 495 -27.89 10.60 18.26
C GLN A 495 -28.56 9.28 17.82
N SER A 496 -28.23 8.77 16.63
CA SER A 496 -28.79 7.53 16.12
C SER A 496 -28.40 6.35 17.00
N LYS A 497 -29.38 5.49 17.32
CA LYS A 497 -29.15 4.21 18.00
C LYS A 497 -28.30 3.23 17.18
N GLU A 498 -28.18 3.45 15.87
CA GLU A 498 -27.35 2.64 14.95
C GLU A 498 -25.86 2.97 15.07
N GLY A 499 -25.49 4.02 15.83
CA GLY A 499 -24.13 4.54 15.86
C GLY A 499 -23.76 5.28 14.57
N ILE A 500 -22.48 5.59 14.43
CA ILE A 500 -21.94 6.27 13.25
C ILE A 500 -21.93 5.29 12.07
N ARG A 501 -22.48 5.73 10.94
CA ARG A 501 -22.58 4.95 9.70
C ARG A 501 -21.65 5.53 8.65
N ASN A 502 -21.38 4.75 7.60
CA ASN A 502 -20.57 5.20 6.47
C ASN A 502 -21.12 6.48 5.80
N CYS A 503 -22.45 6.67 5.80
CA CYS A 503 -23.08 7.87 5.24
C CYS A 503 -22.96 9.13 6.12
N ASP A 504 -22.51 8.99 7.38
CA ASP A 504 -22.23 10.14 8.25
C ASP A 504 -20.83 10.73 7.97
N TRP A 505 -20.01 10.05 7.16
CA TRP A 505 -18.69 10.50 6.71
C TRP A 505 -18.77 11.10 5.32
N THR A 506 -18.06 12.20 5.11
CA THR A 506 -18.02 12.94 3.84
C THR A 506 -16.59 12.96 3.31
N ALA A 507 -16.43 12.46 2.09
CA ALA A 507 -15.21 12.62 1.31
C ALA A 507 -15.05 14.09 0.91
N LEU A 508 -13.82 14.59 0.98
CA LEU A 508 -13.48 15.97 0.65
C LEU A 508 -12.85 16.00 -0.74
N ALA A 509 -11.57 15.64 -0.84
CA ALA A 509 -10.82 15.57 -2.09
C ALA A 509 -9.60 14.66 -1.92
N GLY A 510 -8.91 14.36 -3.03
CA GLY A 510 -7.55 13.83 -3.02
C GLY A 510 -7.41 12.47 -3.71
N GLY A 511 -6.16 11.98 -3.75
CA GLY A 511 -5.79 10.59 -4.00
C GLY A 511 -5.40 9.96 -2.66
N ASP A 512 -4.13 10.04 -2.29
CA ASP A 512 -3.73 9.90 -0.89
C ASP A 512 -4.16 11.17 -0.16
N GLY A 513 -5.02 11.03 0.84
CA GLY A 513 -5.31 12.12 1.76
C GLY A 513 -4.27 12.15 2.88
N PHE A 514 -3.79 13.33 3.23
CA PHE A 514 -2.91 13.52 4.40
C PHE A 514 -3.52 14.46 5.45
N TYR A 515 -3.00 15.68 5.58
CA TYR A 515 -3.46 16.64 6.58
C TYR A 515 -4.80 17.26 6.16
N VAL A 516 -5.71 17.42 7.13
CA VAL A 516 -6.91 18.24 6.97
C VAL A 516 -6.96 19.26 8.09
N LEU A 517 -7.23 20.51 7.78
CA LEU A 517 -7.40 21.59 8.74
C LEU A 517 -8.77 22.24 8.55
N PHE A 518 -9.41 22.61 9.65
CA PHE A 518 -10.68 23.32 9.65
C PHE A 518 -10.43 24.82 9.49
N ASP A 519 -11.26 25.52 8.70
CA ASP A 519 -11.26 26.98 8.73
C ASP A 519 -11.84 27.48 10.07
N PRO A 520 -11.18 28.43 10.75
CA PRO A 520 -11.61 28.89 12.08
C PRO A 520 -12.84 29.80 12.06
N THR A 521 -13.29 30.22 10.87
CA THR A 521 -14.39 31.18 10.69
C THR A 521 -15.55 30.65 9.86
N ASP A 522 -15.38 29.51 9.19
CA ASP A 522 -16.39 28.91 8.33
C ASP A 522 -16.37 27.39 8.46
N HIS A 523 -17.39 26.84 9.12
CA HIS A 523 -17.47 25.41 9.41
C HIS A 523 -17.52 24.53 8.16
N ASP A 524 -17.95 25.06 7.00
CA ASP A 524 -18.03 24.29 5.77
C ASP A 524 -16.73 24.34 4.95
N THR A 525 -15.74 25.13 5.38
CA THR A 525 -14.46 25.27 4.68
C THR A 525 -13.35 24.45 5.34
N PHE A 526 -12.62 23.71 4.52
CA PHE A 526 -11.51 22.83 4.90
C PHE A 526 -10.27 23.15 4.06
N TYR A 527 -9.11 22.88 4.63
CA TYR A 527 -7.84 22.87 3.93
C TYR A 527 -7.26 21.47 3.97
N ALA A 528 -7.04 20.83 2.83
CA ALA A 528 -6.62 19.44 2.74
C ALA A 528 -5.34 19.30 1.91
N GLU A 529 -4.39 18.50 2.39
CA GLU A 529 -3.14 18.17 1.68
C GLU A 529 -3.20 16.75 1.10
N SER A 530 -2.64 16.61 -0.09
CA SER A 530 -2.44 15.36 -0.84
C SER A 530 -1.04 15.34 -1.47
N GLN A 531 -0.72 14.29 -2.24
CA GLN A 531 0.63 13.98 -2.68
C GLN A 531 1.47 15.17 -3.14
N GLN A 532 2.74 15.19 -2.72
CA GLN A 532 3.74 16.16 -3.17
C GLN A 532 3.39 17.61 -2.80
N GLY A 533 2.74 17.84 -1.65
CA GLY A 533 2.43 19.17 -1.15
C GLY A 533 1.30 19.86 -1.91
N GLU A 534 0.49 19.11 -2.66
CA GLU A 534 -0.74 19.63 -3.22
C GLU A 534 -1.70 19.99 -2.08
N VAL A 535 -2.10 21.25 -1.99
CA VAL A 535 -3.05 21.72 -0.99
C VAL A 535 -4.31 22.26 -1.64
N HIS A 536 -5.44 21.93 -1.03
CA HIS A 536 -6.77 22.27 -1.51
C HIS A 536 -7.51 23.12 -0.48
N ARG A 537 -8.21 24.17 -0.92
CA ARG A 537 -9.33 24.74 -0.16
C ARG A 537 -10.63 24.14 -0.67
N ILE A 538 -11.43 23.62 0.24
CA ILE A 538 -12.67 22.90 -0.06
C ILE A 538 -13.80 23.56 0.71
N ASN A 539 -14.94 23.83 0.07
CA ASN A 539 -16.14 24.31 0.74
C ASN A 539 -17.32 23.37 0.47
N LEU A 540 -17.80 22.70 1.52
CA LEU A 540 -18.87 21.69 1.38
C LEU A 540 -20.25 22.28 1.10
N ARG A 541 -20.48 23.55 1.46
CA ARG A 541 -21.77 24.21 1.23
C ARG A 541 -22.02 24.48 -0.25
N ASN A 542 -20.99 24.89 -0.99
CA ASN A 542 -21.10 25.26 -2.40
C ASN A 542 -20.35 24.31 -3.36
N GLY A 543 -19.61 23.32 -2.84
CA GLY A 543 -18.85 22.35 -3.62
C GLY A 543 -17.56 22.88 -4.24
N GLU A 544 -17.09 24.08 -3.86
CA GLU A 544 -15.84 24.64 -4.40
C GLU A 544 -14.63 23.82 -3.94
N ILE A 545 -13.76 23.48 -4.89
CA ILE A 545 -12.42 22.94 -4.63
C ILE A 545 -11.40 23.79 -5.40
N ARG A 546 -10.44 24.39 -4.68
CA ARG A 546 -9.32 25.15 -5.28
C ARG A 546 -7.98 24.52 -4.94
N ARG A 547 -7.14 24.30 -5.95
CA ARG A 547 -5.73 23.90 -5.79
C ARG A 547 -4.87 25.13 -5.55
N LEU A 548 -4.11 25.12 -4.46
CA LEU A 548 -3.39 26.29 -3.93
C LEU A 548 -1.94 25.95 -3.53
N ARG A 549 -1.35 24.95 -4.19
CA ARG A 549 0.06 24.59 -3.98
C ARG A 549 0.97 25.78 -4.28
N PRO A 550 1.95 26.11 -3.42
CA PRO A 550 2.96 27.10 -3.73
C PRO A 550 3.80 26.71 -4.95
N GLU A 551 3.92 27.62 -5.92
CA GLU A 551 4.72 27.43 -7.13
C GLU A 551 5.73 28.56 -7.29
N PRO A 552 6.99 28.26 -7.60
CA PRO A 552 8.00 29.30 -7.77
C PRO A 552 7.71 30.15 -9.02
N ALA A 553 8.23 31.38 -9.04
CA ALA A 553 8.17 32.21 -10.23
C ALA A 553 8.90 31.56 -11.42
N GLU A 554 8.51 31.92 -12.64
CA GLU A 554 9.16 31.42 -13.86
C GLU A 554 10.68 31.64 -13.82
N GLY A 555 11.44 30.61 -14.19
CA GLY A 555 12.91 30.63 -14.18
C GLY A 555 13.56 30.36 -12.82
N GLN A 556 12.79 30.23 -11.73
CA GLN A 556 13.33 29.87 -10.41
C GLN A 556 13.35 28.34 -10.20
N PRO A 557 14.21 27.84 -9.29
CA PRO A 557 14.24 26.42 -8.95
C PRO A 557 12.88 25.91 -8.46
N ARG A 558 12.50 24.69 -8.88
CA ARG A 558 11.28 24.02 -8.44
C ARG A 558 11.31 23.79 -6.92
N TYR A 559 10.23 24.13 -6.22
CA TYR A 559 10.03 23.68 -4.84
C TYR A 559 9.88 22.16 -4.78
N ARG A 560 10.52 21.53 -3.79
CA ARG A 560 10.42 20.10 -3.54
C ARG A 560 9.52 19.88 -2.35
N PHE A 561 8.70 18.84 -2.39
CA PHE A 561 7.72 18.55 -1.36
C PHE A 561 7.75 17.07 -1.04
N HIS A 562 7.50 16.75 0.22
CA HIS A 562 7.40 15.36 0.67
C HIS A 562 6.13 14.73 0.07
N TRP A 563 6.10 13.39 -0.05
CA TRP A 563 4.89 12.69 -0.47
C TRP A 563 3.69 13.08 0.40
N ASN A 564 3.91 13.16 1.72
CA ASN A 564 2.98 13.61 2.76
C ASN A 564 3.55 14.89 3.42
N SER A 565 3.31 16.07 2.84
CA SER A 565 3.98 17.31 3.28
C SER A 565 3.37 17.87 4.56
N PRO A 566 4.18 18.24 5.57
CA PRO A 566 3.66 18.70 6.85
C PRO A 566 2.90 20.02 6.70
N MET A 567 1.69 20.08 7.24
CA MET A 567 0.83 21.25 7.20
C MET A 567 0.20 21.52 8.58
N ILE A 568 0.26 22.77 9.07
CA ILE A 568 -0.27 23.16 10.39
C ILE A 568 -0.85 24.57 10.40
N MET A 569 -1.94 24.77 11.13
CA MET A 569 -2.50 26.11 11.39
C MET A 569 -1.86 26.76 12.63
N SER A 570 -1.57 28.06 12.55
CA SER A 570 -1.05 28.83 13.69
C SER A 570 -2.05 28.85 14.85
N ARG A 571 -1.57 28.50 16.05
CA ARG A 571 -2.34 28.64 17.30
C ARG A 571 -2.43 30.09 17.80
N HIS A 572 -1.58 30.98 17.27
CA HIS A 572 -1.50 32.38 17.72
C HIS A 572 -2.22 33.34 16.79
N LYS A 573 -2.42 32.96 15.52
CA LYS A 573 -3.10 33.80 14.52
C LYS A 573 -4.00 32.94 13.62
N PRO A 574 -5.31 32.87 13.88
CA PRO A 574 -6.26 32.11 13.06
C PRO A 574 -6.15 32.46 11.56
N GLY A 575 -6.26 31.46 10.70
CA GLY A 575 -6.19 31.62 9.23
C GLY A 575 -4.77 31.74 8.66
N VAL A 576 -3.73 31.72 9.50
CA VAL A 576 -2.33 31.55 9.04
C VAL A 576 -1.97 30.07 9.09
N ILE A 577 -1.54 29.52 7.96
CA ILE A 577 -1.17 28.11 7.80
C ILE A 577 0.29 28.03 7.37
N TYR A 578 1.00 27.01 7.83
CA TYR A 578 2.36 26.71 7.42
C TYR A 578 2.38 25.38 6.67
N LEU A 579 3.11 25.33 5.56
CA LEU A 579 3.35 24.13 4.77
C LEU A 579 4.86 23.92 4.64
N GLY A 580 5.32 22.69 4.78
CA GLY A 580 6.72 22.31 4.57
C GLY A 580 6.93 21.74 3.18
N GLY A 581 7.86 22.32 2.42
CA GLY A 581 8.51 21.70 1.27
C GLY A 581 10.01 21.54 1.57
N ASN A 582 10.89 21.93 0.66
CA ASN A 582 12.30 22.15 0.97
C ASN A 582 12.52 23.44 1.79
N CYS A 583 11.55 24.35 1.76
CA CYS A 583 11.45 25.53 2.61
C CYS A 583 10.10 25.55 3.36
N VAL A 584 9.95 26.49 4.29
CA VAL A 584 8.69 26.72 5.00
C VAL A 584 7.92 27.82 4.30
N PHE A 585 6.68 27.51 3.93
CA PHE A 585 5.72 28.44 3.33
C PHE A 585 4.76 28.92 4.40
N LYS A 586 4.52 30.23 4.45
CA LYS A 586 3.44 30.84 5.23
C LYS A 586 2.29 31.18 4.29
N LEU A 587 1.16 30.51 4.47
CA LEU A 587 -0.08 30.72 3.72
C LEU A 587 -1.05 31.60 4.52
N THR A 588 -1.71 32.52 3.82
CA THR A 588 -2.65 33.51 4.37
C THR A 588 -3.82 33.71 3.41
N GLU A 589 -4.82 34.49 3.82
CA GLU A 589 -6.01 34.78 2.99
C GLU A 589 -6.67 33.49 2.48
N ARG A 590 -6.90 32.53 3.40
CA ARG A 590 -7.44 31.20 3.08
C ARG A 590 -6.62 30.47 2.00
N MET A 591 -5.30 30.52 2.15
CA MET A 591 -4.27 29.95 1.27
C MET A 591 -4.10 30.61 -0.12
N GLU A 592 -4.88 31.64 -0.45
CA GLU A 592 -4.75 32.33 -1.75
C GLU A 592 -3.43 33.11 -1.90
N LYS A 593 -2.77 33.42 -0.78
CA LYS A 593 -1.44 34.04 -0.78
C LYS A 593 -0.47 33.24 0.05
N TYR A 594 0.73 33.05 -0.47
CA TYR A 594 1.83 32.44 0.26
C TYR A 594 3.08 33.33 0.23
N SER A 595 3.94 33.17 1.24
CA SER A 595 5.32 33.67 1.23
C SER A 595 6.28 32.59 1.71
N VAL A 596 7.50 32.59 1.15
CA VAL A 596 8.59 31.73 1.62
C VAL A 596 9.26 32.42 2.80
N ILE A 597 9.33 31.74 3.96
CA ILE A 597 9.82 32.34 5.21
C ILE A 597 11.10 31.67 5.73
N SER A 598 11.68 30.75 4.96
CA SER A 598 12.96 30.13 5.26
C SER A 598 13.79 29.99 3.99
N PRO A 599 15.13 29.85 4.09
CA PRO A 599 15.91 29.28 3.00
C PRO A 599 15.52 27.80 2.77
N ASP A 600 16.17 27.16 1.79
CA ASP A 600 16.17 25.70 1.69
C ASP A 600 16.77 25.12 2.98
N LEU A 601 15.98 24.31 3.71
CA LEU A 601 16.37 23.72 5.00
C LEU A 601 16.98 22.32 4.83
N THR A 602 17.33 21.93 3.60
CA THR A 602 17.69 20.57 3.25
C THR A 602 19.10 20.50 2.68
N TYR A 603 19.73 19.33 2.75
CA TYR A 603 21.06 19.13 2.16
C TYR A 603 21.06 19.23 0.62
N ASN A 604 19.89 19.08 -0.02
CA ASN A 604 19.67 19.24 -1.46
C ASN A 604 20.78 18.60 -2.34
N ASP A 605 21.04 17.31 -2.15
CA ASP A 605 21.95 16.54 -2.99
C ASP A 605 21.26 16.16 -4.31
N PRO A 606 21.64 16.75 -5.46
CA PRO A 606 20.96 16.51 -6.73
C PRO A 606 20.99 15.05 -7.18
N THR A 607 21.99 14.28 -6.74
CA THR A 607 22.09 12.86 -7.09
C THR A 607 21.01 12.02 -6.42
N LYS A 608 20.43 12.51 -5.32
CA LYS A 608 19.37 11.85 -4.55
C LYS A 608 18.00 12.47 -4.81
N THR A 609 17.91 13.78 -5.04
CA THR A 609 16.63 14.44 -5.35
C THR A 609 16.16 14.19 -6.78
N ASN A 610 17.08 13.85 -7.70
CA ASN A 610 16.75 13.51 -9.09
C ASN A 610 16.76 12.00 -9.35
N ALA A 611 16.98 11.18 -8.31
CA ALA A 611 16.99 9.73 -8.44
C ALA A 611 15.63 9.24 -8.95
N THR A 612 15.65 8.39 -9.97
CA THR A 612 14.45 7.71 -10.46
C THR A 612 14.13 6.55 -9.53
N GLY A 613 12.83 6.32 -9.30
CA GLY A 613 12.35 5.35 -8.33
C GLY A 613 10.85 5.14 -8.47
N SER A 614 10.19 4.98 -7.34
CA SER A 614 8.78 4.66 -7.14
C SER A 614 7.84 5.88 -7.14
N GLY A 615 8.39 7.10 -7.29
CA GLY A 615 7.67 8.38 -7.35
C GLY A 615 7.30 8.97 -5.99
N ALA A 616 7.59 8.25 -4.89
CA ALA A 616 7.30 8.61 -3.50
C ALA A 616 8.57 8.78 -2.65
N GLU A 617 9.68 9.12 -3.31
CA GLU A 617 10.97 9.39 -2.67
C GLU A 617 10.91 10.69 -1.86
N ASN A 618 11.49 10.68 -0.66
CA ASN A 618 11.26 11.70 0.36
C ASN A 618 12.52 12.51 0.70
N TYR A 619 13.53 12.52 -0.16
CA TYR A 619 14.80 13.18 0.16
C TYR A 619 14.79 14.67 -0.19
N GLY A 620 15.44 15.49 0.64
CA GLY A 620 15.63 16.91 0.36
C GLY A 620 14.36 17.74 0.58
N VAL A 621 13.57 17.39 1.60
CA VAL A 621 12.31 18.05 2.01
C VAL A 621 12.20 18.08 3.54
N VAL A 622 11.35 18.96 4.07
CA VAL A 622 11.00 19.07 5.48
C VAL A 622 9.91 18.05 5.82
N PHE A 623 10.12 17.30 6.92
CA PHE A 623 9.22 16.21 7.34
C PHE A 623 8.27 16.59 8.47
N SER A 624 8.55 17.67 9.20
CA SER A 624 7.74 18.15 10.33
C SER A 624 7.83 19.67 10.45
N LEU A 625 6.76 20.28 10.96
CA LEU A 625 6.66 21.71 11.30
C LEU A 625 6.43 21.90 12.79
#